data_AF-A0AAN9B840-F1
#
_entry.id   AF-A0AAN9B840-F1
#
_cell.length_a   1.000
_cell.length_b   1.000
_cell.length_c   1.000
_cell.angle_alpha   90.00
_cell.angle_beta   90.00
_cell.angle_gamma   90.00
#
_symmetry.space_group_name_H-M   'P 1'
#
loop_
_entity.id
_entity.type
_entity.pdbx_description
1 polymer ?
#
loop_
_entity_poly.entity_id
_entity_poly.type
_entity_poly.pdbx_seq_one_letter_code
_entity_poly.pdbx_strand_id
1 'polypeptide(L)'
;MGTPALYTPITKAQASWFSNQGKRCGPLEMDYYRCASSVSLNRAHADCEKEYADFHECMFRKKQFERYCVMQAERKKQGRPFPPTPHPDGVSIV
;
A
#
# COMPACT_ATOMS: atom_id res chain seq x y z
N MET A 1 -3.65 -19.42 0.46
CA MET A 1 -2.30 -19.30 -0.13
C MET A 1 -1.31 -19.71 0.95
N GLY A 2 -0.54 -20.78 0.72
CA GLY A 2 0.21 -21.47 1.75
C GLY A 2 1.42 -20.67 2.22
N THR A 3 1.47 -20.37 3.52
CA THR A 3 2.73 -20.07 4.19
C THR A 3 3.68 -21.25 3.98
N PRO A 4 4.96 -21.02 3.65
CA PRO A 4 5.89 -22.12 3.47
C PRO A 4 6.04 -22.86 4.81
N ALA A 5 5.89 -24.19 4.78
CA ALA A 5 6.08 -25.03 5.97
C ALA A 5 7.51 -24.94 6.54
N LEU A 6 8.46 -24.47 5.74
CA LEU A 6 9.85 -24.21 6.10
C LEU A 6 10.26 -22.84 5.56
N TYR A 7 10.69 -21.91 6.44
CA TYR A 7 11.17 -20.59 6.04
C TYR A 7 12.64 -20.67 5.60
N THR A 8 12.86 -20.86 4.31
CA THR A 8 14.20 -20.82 3.69
C THR A 8 14.30 -19.66 2.70
N PRO A 9 15.52 -19.13 2.44
CA PRO A 9 15.68 -18.04 1.46
C PRO A 9 15.15 -18.40 0.06
N ILE A 10 15.21 -19.69 -0.31
CA ILE A 10 14.70 -20.20 -1.59
C ILE A 10 13.16 -20.18 -1.63
N THR A 11 12.50 -20.68 -0.57
CA THR A 11 11.03 -20.65 -0.48
C THR A 11 10.49 -19.24 -0.38
N LYS A 12 11.20 -18.33 0.30
CA LYS A 12 10.86 -16.89 0.33
C LYS A 12 10.94 -16.26 -1.06
N ALA A 13 11.95 -16.62 -1.86
CA ALA A 13 12.09 -16.13 -3.24
C ALA A 13 10.93 -16.62 -4.14
N GLN A 14 10.53 -17.90 -4.02
CA GLN A 14 9.40 -18.45 -4.77
C GLN A 14 8.05 -17.81 -4.37
N ALA A 15 7.85 -17.52 -3.08
CA ALA A 15 6.62 -16.88 -2.59
C ALA A 15 6.41 -15.46 -3.13
N SER A 16 7.50 -14.75 -3.46
CA SER A 16 7.44 -13.39 -3.99
C SER A 16 7.02 -13.29 -5.46
N TRP A 17 7.05 -14.39 -6.23
CA TRP A 17 6.67 -14.37 -7.65
C TRP A 17 5.16 -14.16 -7.84
N PHE A 18 4.36 -14.77 -6.96
CA PHE A 18 2.90 -14.79 -7.05
C PHE A 18 2.19 -13.89 -6.02
N SER A 19 2.95 -13.15 -5.21
CA SER A 19 2.42 -12.23 -4.20
C SER A 19 2.98 -10.81 -4.38
N ASN A 20 2.47 -9.86 -3.61
CA ASN A 20 3.00 -8.50 -3.53
C ASN A 20 4.05 -8.36 -2.41
N GLN A 21 4.41 -9.43 -1.69
CA GLN A 21 5.32 -9.41 -0.54
C GLN A 21 6.71 -8.81 -0.85
N GLY A 22 7.19 -8.92 -2.10
CA GLY A 22 8.44 -8.29 -2.57
C GLY A 22 8.26 -6.95 -3.28
N LYS A 23 7.05 -6.39 -3.31
CA LYS A 23 6.70 -5.14 -4.01
C LYS A 23 6.38 -4.04 -3.00
N ARG A 24 6.14 -2.81 -3.49
CA ARG A 24 5.78 -1.65 -2.68
C ARG A 24 4.61 -1.89 -1.71
N CYS A 25 3.62 -2.69 -2.10
CA CYS A 25 2.43 -2.98 -1.29
C CYS A 25 2.57 -4.25 -0.42
N GLY A 26 3.74 -4.88 -0.38
CA GLY A 26 4.00 -6.10 0.39
C GLY A 26 3.72 -5.99 1.89
N PRO A 27 4.10 -4.90 2.58
CA PRO A 27 3.80 -4.73 3.99
C PRO A 27 2.28 -4.77 4.29
N LEU A 28 1.48 -4.10 3.45
CA LEU A 28 0.02 -4.04 3.60
C LEU A 28 -0.64 -5.40 3.32
N GLU A 29 -0.12 -6.13 2.32
CA GLU A 29 -0.55 -7.51 2.08
C GLU A 29 -0.26 -8.41 3.29
N MET A 30 0.91 -8.25 3.92
CA MET A 30 1.27 -9.00 5.12
C MET A 30 0.38 -8.66 6.31
N ASP A 31 0.00 -7.40 6.49
CA ASP A 31 -0.88 -6.98 7.57
C ASP A 31 -2.30 -7.55 7.40
N TYR A 32 -2.83 -7.57 6.17
CA TYR A 32 -4.09 -8.27 5.88
C TYR A 32 -4.01 -9.76 6.23
N TYR A 33 -2.95 -10.46 5.82
CA TYR A 33 -2.82 -11.89 6.14
C TYR A 33 -2.58 -12.15 7.63
N ARG A 34 -1.91 -11.24 8.35
CA ARG A 34 -1.77 -11.33 9.81
C ARG A 34 -3.14 -11.23 10.48
N CYS A 35 -3.96 -10.27 10.10
CA CYS A 35 -5.33 -10.17 10.59
C CYS A 35 -6.13 -11.43 10.24
N ALA A 36 -6.15 -11.82 8.97
CA ALA A 36 -6.91 -12.96 8.47
C ALA A 36 -6.48 -14.29 9.11
N SER A 37 -5.22 -14.43 9.53
CA SER A 37 -4.72 -15.62 10.24
C SER A 37 -5.25 -15.76 11.67
N SER A 38 -5.69 -14.66 12.29
CA SER A 38 -6.22 -14.65 13.66
C SER A 38 -7.71 -14.95 13.75
N VAL A 39 -8.42 -14.85 12.61
CA VAL A 39 -9.87 -15.03 12.51
C VAL A 39 -10.22 -16.20 11.61
N SER A 40 -11.48 -16.66 11.68
CA SER A 40 -11.95 -17.71 10.77
C SER A 40 -12.12 -17.17 9.35
N LEU A 41 -11.91 -18.01 8.33
CA LEU A 41 -12.01 -17.64 6.90
C LEU A 41 -13.31 -16.88 6.56
N ASN A 42 -14.43 -17.29 7.13
CA ASN A 42 -15.73 -16.68 6.87
C ASN A 42 -15.87 -15.27 7.48
N ARG A 43 -15.13 -14.98 8.54
CA ARG A 43 -15.14 -13.67 9.23
C ARG A 43 -14.04 -12.73 8.76
N ALA A 44 -12.97 -13.27 8.16
CA ALA A 44 -11.84 -12.47 7.65
C ALA A 44 -12.27 -11.33 6.73
N HIS A 45 -13.33 -11.52 5.93
CA HIS A 45 -13.85 -10.47 5.06
C HIS A 45 -14.45 -9.27 5.80
N ALA A 46 -15.09 -9.50 6.95
CA ALA A 46 -15.71 -8.44 7.74
C ALA A 46 -14.74 -7.87 8.78
N ASP A 47 -14.02 -8.75 9.48
CA ASP A 47 -13.16 -8.37 10.60
C ASP A 47 -11.86 -7.69 10.12
N CYS A 48 -11.34 -8.07 8.94
CA CYS A 48 -10.11 -7.53 8.36
C CYS A 48 -10.36 -6.64 7.14
N GLU A 49 -11.55 -6.02 7.05
CA GLU A 49 -11.94 -5.17 5.92
C GLU A 49 -10.99 -3.96 5.76
N LYS A 50 -10.51 -3.41 6.88
CA LYS A 50 -9.66 -2.21 6.87
C LYS A 50 -8.30 -2.49 6.24
N GLU A 51 -7.64 -3.57 6.67
CA GLU A 51 -6.35 -3.99 6.17
C GLU A 51 -6.44 -4.37 4.68
N TYR A 52 -7.54 -5.03 4.29
CA TYR A 52 -7.82 -5.31 2.89
C TYR A 52 -8.02 -4.02 2.07
N ALA A 53 -8.77 -3.06 2.59
CA ALA A 53 -9.04 -1.79 1.92
C ALA A 53 -7.75 -0.98 1.71
N ASP A 54 -6.82 -1.00 2.67
CA ASP A 54 -5.52 -0.34 2.54
C ASP A 54 -4.61 -1.03 1.52
N PHE A 55 -4.56 -2.37 1.54
CA PHE A 55 -3.86 -3.14 0.51
C PHE A 55 -4.43 -2.86 -0.89
N HIS A 56 -5.75 -2.85 -1.03
CA HIS A 56 -6.44 -2.53 -2.28
C HIS A 56 -6.16 -1.08 -2.72
N GLU A 57 -6.15 -0.12 -1.79
CA GLU A 57 -5.77 1.26 -2.10
C GLU A 57 -4.34 1.35 -2.61
N CYS A 58 -3.37 0.69 -1.99
CA CYS A 58 -1.99 0.73 -2.45
C CYS A 58 -1.82 0.18 -3.88
N MET A 59 -2.56 -0.87 -4.22
CA MET A 59 -2.53 -1.50 -5.54
C MET A 59 -3.10 -0.59 -6.65
N PHE A 60 -4.23 0.06 -6.38
CA PHE A 60 -4.96 0.84 -7.39
C PHE A 60 -4.75 2.35 -7.31
N ARG A 61 -4.30 2.87 -6.16
CA ARG A 61 -4.07 4.28 -5.82
C ARG A 61 -5.24 5.22 -6.11
N LYS A 62 -6.46 4.68 -6.07
CA LYS A 62 -7.68 5.42 -6.44
C LYS A 62 -7.91 6.63 -5.52
N LYS A 63 -7.89 6.41 -4.20
CA LYS A 63 -8.11 7.49 -3.21
C LYS A 63 -6.98 8.53 -3.28
N GLN A 64 -5.73 8.08 -3.42
CA GLN A 64 -4.60 8.98 -3.62
C GLN A 64 -4.76 9.87 -4.86
N PHE A 65 -5.20 9.29 -5.98
CA PHE A 65 -5.42 10.03 -7.22
C PHE A 65 -6.59 11.03 -7.11
N GLU A 66 -7.71 10.61 -6.53
CA GLU A 66 -8.86 11.51 -6.27
C GLU A 66 -8.44 12.70 -5.41
N ARG A 67 -7.69 12.45 -4.33
CA ARG A 67 -7.14 13.51 -3.47
C ARG A 67 -6.24 14.46 -4.25
N TYR A 68 -5.37 13.93 -5.12
CA TYR A 68 -4.53 14.75 -6.00
C TYR A 68 -5.37 15.64 -6.92
N CYS A 69 -6.40 15.11 -7.57
CA CYS A 69 -7.28 15.89 -8.44
C CYS A 69 -7.98 17.03 -7.69
N VAL A 70 -8.49 16.77 -6.49
CA VAL A 70 -9.13 17.80 -5.66
C VAL A 70 -8.14 18.89 -5.26
N MET A 71 -6.94 18.53 -4.81
CA MET A 71 -5.89 19.50 -4.47
C MET A 71 -5.49 20.37 -5.66
N GLN A 72 -5.41 19.79 -6.86
CA GLN A 72 -5.09 20.53 -8.07
C GLN A 72 -6.22 21.46 -8.51
N ALA A 73 -7.48 21.04 -8.37
CA ALA A 73 -8.63 21.90 -8.64
C ALA A 73 -8.65 23.11 -7.71
N GLU A 74 -8.43 22.91 -6.40
CA GLU A 74 -8.35 24.00 -5.42
C GLU A 74 -7.15 24.92 -5.68
N ARG A 75 -5.99 24.36 -6.03
CA ARG A 75 -4.81 25.15 -6.39
C ARG A 75 -5.07 26.04 -7.61
N LYS A 76 -5.74 25.50 -8.63
CA LYS A 76 -6.13 26.24 -9.84
C LYS A 76 -7.09 27.39 -9.53
N LYS A 77 -8.07 27.17 -8.63
CA LYS A 77 -8.98 28.22 -8.15
C LYS A 77 -8.24 29.36 -7.45
N GLN A 78 -7.21 29.04 -6.67
CA GLN A 78 -6.46 30.02 -5.89
C GLN A 78 -5.39 30.77 -6.71
N GLY A 79 -5.06 30.33 -7.93
CA GLY A 79 -4.08 30.99 -8.80
C GLY A 79 -2.66 31.07 -8.23
N ARG A 80 -2.28 30.17 -7.31
CA ARG A 80 -0.95 30.23 -6.66
C ARG A 80 0.18 29.93 -7.64
N PRO A 81 1.29 30.71 -7.63
CA PRO A 81 2.46 30.42 -8.45
C PRO A 81 3.04 29.03 -8.13
N PHE A 82 3.63 28.38 -9.12
CA PHE A 82 4.30 27.09 -8.92
C PHE A 82 5.60 27.33 -8.14
N PRO A 83 5.79 26.74 -6.94
CA PRO A 83 7.06 26.87 -6.23
C PRO A 83 8.17 26.24 -7.07
N PRO A 84 9.38 26.81 -7.09
CA PRO A 84 10.51 26.17 -7.75
C PRO A 84 10.77 24.80 -7.12
N THR A 85 11.28 23.85 -7.90
CA THR A 85 11.70 22.56 -7.37
C THR A 85 12.80 22.80 -6.33
N PRO A 86 12.68 22.25 -5.11
CA PRO A 86 13.75 22.38 -4.12
C PRO A 86 15.04 21.77 -4.66
N HIS A 87 16.17 22.42 -4.38
CA HIS A 87 17.49 21.89 -4.70
C HIS A 87 17.67 20.54 -3.97
N PRO A 88 18.31 19.51 -4.57
CA PRO A 88 18.60 18.22 -3.93
C PRO A 88 19.08 18.28 -2.47
N ASP A 89 19.86 19.29 -2.11
CA ASP A 89 20.40 19.45 -0.76
C ASP A 89 19.40 20.05 0.26
N GLY A 90 18.22 20.46 -0.19
CA GLY A 90 17.19 21.16 0.59
C GLY A 90 15.94 20.33 0.91
N VAL A 91 15.90 19.03 0.59
CA VAL A 91 14.75 18.15 0.87
C VAL A 91 15.06 17.31 2.10
N SER A 92 14.84 17.86 3.29
CA SER A 92 14.68 17.05 4.49
C SER A 92 13.37 16.27 4.37
N ILE A 93 13.49 15.02 3.92
CA ILE A 93 12.45 14.00 4.13
C ILE A 93 12.40 13.79 5.65
N VAL A 94 11.57 14.58 6.32
CA VAL A 94 11.03 14.20 7.63
C VAL A 94 9.91 13.21 7.40
#